data_AF-A0A9D5B2E9-F1
#
_entry.id   AF-A0A9D5B2E9-F1
#
_cell.length_a   1.000
_cell.length_b   1.000
_cell.length_c   1.000
_cell.angle_alpha   90.00
_cell.angle_beta   90.00
_cell.angle_gamma   90.00
#
_symmetry.space_group_name_H-M   'P 1'
#
loop_
_entity.id
_entity.type
_entity.pdbx_description
1 polymer ?
#
loop_
_entity_poly.entity_id
_entity_poly.type
_entity_poly.pdbx_seq_one_letter_code
_entity_poly.pdbx_strand_id
1 'polypeptide(L)'
;MLLKLLRKVIYVHIINYALIYIGLKTRNFLQLFKMRTQTIQFTTLVTLLLVLLIKIEGDSKSVSIPNGEVNKNFMTNTVAKKVGMDDLEPFNCSTRPLICNAGEIPPRSVCCRNKCVDLTSDSYNCGFCGLACPFNLQCCNRLCVNTNFSPFNCGACGRVCPIGRFCFLGACALGNPSQTSLNHPSIPKE
;
A
#
# COMPACT_ATOMS: atom_id res chain seq x y z
N MET A 1 -11.54 44.92 -3.48
CA MET A 1 -11.22 43.52 -3.09
C MET A 1 -9.71 43.25 -3.09
N LEU A 2 -9.00 43.61 -4.16
CA LEU A 2 -7.54 43.42 -4.32
C LEU A 2 -6.68 44.07 -3.21
N LEU A 3 -7.00 45.29 -2.77
CA LEU A 3 -6.26 45.98 -1.69
C LEU A 3 -6.32 45.25 -0.34
N LYS A 4 -7.45 44.59 -0.03
CA LYS A 4 -7.62 43.81 1.20
C LYS A 4 -6.79 42.52 1.16
N LEU A 5 -6.60 41.94 -0.03
CA LEU A 5 -5.75 40.77 -0.24
C LEU A 5 -4.27 41.15 -0.12
N LEU A 6 -3.84 42.24 -0.76
CA LEU A 6 -2.48 42.74 -0.66
C LEU A 6 -2.08 43.05 0.79
N ARG A 7 -2.99 43.66 1.57
CA ARG A 7 -2.74 43.95 2.99
C ARG A 7 -2.54 42.68 3.82
N LYS A 8 -3.31 41.61 3.55
CA LYS A 8 -3.16 40.31 4.21
C LYS A 8 -1.84 39.64 3.84
N VAL A 9 -1.45 39.68 2.57
CA VAL A 9 -0.19 39.11 2.07
C VAL A 9 1.01 39.82 2.70
N ILE A 10 1.03 41.16 2.66
CA ILE A 10 2.10 41.97 3.25
C ILE A 10 2.21 41.71 4.76
N TYR A 11 1.08 41.62 5.46
CA TYR A 11 1.05 41.32 6.90
C TYR A 11 1.66 39.95 7.23
N VAL A 12 1.36 38.91 6.44
CA VAL A 12 1.95 37.58 6.60
C VAL A 12 3.46 37.59 6.34
N HIS A 13 3.92 38.32 5.32
CA HIS A 13 5.35 38.45 5.03
C HIS A 13 6.10 39.20 6.14
N ILE A 14 5.51 40.25 6.71
CA ILE A 14 6.10 40.99 7.85
C ILE A 14 6.20 40.10 9.09
N ILE A 15 5.15 39.33 9.41
CA ILE A 15 5.18 38.37 10.53
C ILE A 15 6.27 37.31 10.31
N ASN A 16 6.37 36.76 9.10
CA ASN A 16 7.41 35.79 8.77
C ASN A 16 8.81 36.36 8.93
N TYR A 17 9.04 37.60 8.45
CA TYR A 17 10.32 38.28 8.60
C TYR A 17 10.67 38.56 10.06
N ALA A 18 9.69 39.01 10.86
CA ALA A 18 9.87 39.23 12.30
C ALA A 18 10.19 37.94 13.06
N LEU A 19 9.54 36.82 12.72
CA LEU A 19 9.80 35.52 13.34
C LEU A 19 11.17 34.95 12.97
N ILE A 20 11.66 35.22 11.75
CA ILE A 20 13.03 34.89 11.33
C ILE A 20 14.04 35.68 12.17
N TYR A 21 13.83 37.00 12.31
CA TYR A 21 14.69 37.89 13.08
C TYR A 21 14.76 37.50 14.58
N ILE A 22 13.62 37.11 15.17
CA ILE A 22 13.56 36.62 16.55
C ILE A 22 14.24 35.24 16.68
N GLY A 23 14.10 34.37 15.68
CA GLY A 23 14.69 33.03 15.64
C GLY A 23 16.23 33.01 15.56
N LEU A 24 16.85 34.03 14.96
CA LEU A 24 18.32 34.21 14.93
C LEU A 24 18.97 34.32 16.32
N LYS A 25 18.19 34.63 17.38
CA LYS A 25 18.70 34.85 18.74
C LYS A 25 18.76 33.59 19.61
N THR A 26 18.20 32.46 19.20
CA THR A 26 18.23 31.20 19.99
C THR A 26 18.86 30.06 19.20
N ARG A 27 19.92 29.45 19.75
CA ARG A 27 20.74 28.38 19.14
C ARG A 27 19.98 27.04 19.05
N ASN A 28 18.90 26.98 18.29
CA ASN A 28 18.23 25.73 17.89
C ASN A 28 17.66 25.84 16.46
N PHE A 29 18.43 26.48 15.58
CA PHE A 29 18.01 26.86 14.22
C PHE A 29 17.78 25.64 13.31
N LEU A 30 18.58 24.58 13.43
CA LEU A 30 18.61 23.48 12.45
C LEU A 30 17.38 22.55 12.54
N GLN A 31 16.85 22.27 13.73
CA GLN A 31 15.71 21.35 13.92
C GLN A 31 14.37 22.02 13.61
N LEU A 32 14.21 23.30 13.96
CA LEU A 32 13.01 24.07 13.64
C LEU A 32 12.92 24.40 12.15
N PHE A 33 14.06 24.65 11.47
CA PHE A 33 14.07 24.86 10.02
C PHE A 33 13.72 23.57 9.28
N LYS A 34 14.24 22.41 9.69
CA LYS A 34 13.94 21.10 9.10
C LYS A 34 12.46 20.70 9.27
N MET A 35 11.87 20.97 10.44
CA MET A 35 10.44 20.76 10.69
C MET A 35 9.58 21.73 9.87
N ARG A 36 9.97 23.02 9.77
CA ARG A 36 9.20 24.03 9.03
C ARG A 36 9.29 23.87 7.51
N THR A 37 10.44 23.47 6.96
CA THR A 37 10.55 23.19 5.52
C THR A 37 9.72 21.97 5.15
N GLN A 38 9.67 20.94 6.00
CA GLN A 38 8.79 19.78 5.79
C GLN A 38 7.31 20.15 5.84
N THR A 39 6.88 20.98 6.79
CA THR A 39 5.49 21.45 6.84
C THR A 39 5.14 22.32 5.62
N ILE A 40 6.02 23.24 5.21
CA ILE A 40 5.81 24.07 4.02
C ILE A 40 5.72 23.20 2.77
N GLN A 41 6.65 22.26 2.59
CA GLN A 41 6.67 21.34 1.44
C GLN A 41 5.43 20.45 1.39
N PHE A 42 4.93 19.98 2.54
CA PHE A 42 3.69 19.23 2.63
C PHE A 42 2.49 20.10 2.25
N THR A 43 2.41 21.32 2.78
CA THR A 43 1.31 22.25 2.43
C THR A 43 1.31 22.63 0.95
N THR A 44 2.48 22.81 0.31
CA THR A 44 2.57 23.12 -1.12
C THR A 44 2.20 21.92 -1.99
N LEU A 45 2.54 20.69 -1.59
CA LEU A 45 2.11 19.47 -2.28
C LEU A 45 0.60 19.27 -2.20
N VAL A 46 0.02 19.49 -1.02
CA VAL A 46 -1.43 19.36 -0.80
C VAL A 46 -2.21 20.42 -1.60
N THR A 47 -1.77 21.67 -1.60
CA THR A 47 -2.43 22.72 -2.41
C THR A 47 -2.29 22.46 -3.90
N LEU A 48 -1.13 21.99 -4.38
CA LEU A 48 -0.93 21.63 -5.78
C LEU A 48 -1.86 20.47 -6.19
N LEU A 49 -1.99 19.44 -5.34
CA LEU A 49 -2.90 18.32 -5.56
C LEU A 49 -4.36 18.79 -5.63
N LEU A 50 -4.79 19.65 -4.71
CA LEU A 50 -6.15 20.22 -4.71
C LEU A 50 -6.42 21.05 -5.98
N VAL A 51 -5.45 21.84 -6.46
CA VAL A 51 -5.57 22.59 -7.71
C VAL A 51 -5.67 21.67 -8.93
N LEU A 52 -4.93 20.55 -8.93
CA LEU A 52 -5.04 19.54 -9.99
C LEU A 52 -6.42 18.85 -9.98
N LEU A 53 -6.98 18.57 -8.80
CA LEU A 53 -8.32 18.00 -8.67
C LEU A 53 -9.42 18.97 -9.12
N ILE A 54 -9.27 20.27 -8.85
CA ILE A 54 -10.21 21.32 -9.32
C ILE A 54 -10.18 21.45 -10.85
N LYS A 55 -9.06 21.11 -11.50
CA LYS A 55 -8.92 21.19 -12.97
C LYS A 55 -9.61 20.06 -13.74
N ILE A 56 -10.22 19.10 -13.04
CA ILE A 56 -10.96 17.96 -13.63
C ILE A 56 -12.43 18.32 -13.93
N GLU A 57 -12.96 19.41 -13.36
CA GLU A 57 -14.31 19.88 -13.68
C GLU A 57 -14.30 20.77 -14.94
N GLY A 58 -14.15 20.15 -16.11
CA GLY A 58 -14.10 20.90 -17.38
C GLY A 58 -13.87 20.04 -18.62
N ASP A 59 -14.77 19.09 -18.88
CA ASP A 59 -15.42 18.80 -20.18
C ASP A 59 -16.03 17.39 -20.11
N SER A 60 -17.12 17.25 -19.34
CA SER A 60 -17.96 16.05 -19.44
C SER A 60 -18.79 16.14 -20.72
N LYS A 61 -18.16 15.83 -21.87
CA LYS A 61 -18.92 15.28 -23.00
C LYS A 61 -19.43 13.91 -22.55
N SER A 62 -20.69 13.88 -22.15
CA SER A 62 -21.44 12.64 -21.99
C SER A 62 -21.45 11.91 -23.33
N VAL A 63 -20.55 10.94 -23.50
CA VAL A 63 -20.66 9.95 -24.57
C VAL A 63 -21.82 9.04 -24.16
N SER A 64 -22.98 9.25 -24.77
CA SER A 64 -24.07 8.29 -24.76
C SER A 64 -23.57 7.01 -25.45
N ILE A 65 -23.29 5.99 -24.65
CA ILE A 65 -23.12 4.62 -25.16
C ILE A 65 -24.52 4.16 -25.59
N PRO A 66 -24.80 3.94 -26.90
CA PRO A 66 -26.01 3.23 -27.27
C PRO A 66 -25.92 1.83 -26.65
N ASN A 67 -27.02 1.37 -26.05
CA ASN A 67 -27.18 0.01 -25.57
C ASN A 67 -26.93 -0.96 -26.74
N GLY A 68 -25.67 -1.32 -26.93
CA GLY A 68 -25.22 -2.39 -27.79
C GLY A 68 -25.51 -3.68 -27.05
N GLU A 69 -26.62 -4.30 -27.43
CA GLU A 69 -26.92 -5.70 -27.23
C GLU A 69 -25.61 -6.50 -27.31
N VAL A 70 -25.22 -7.17 -26.20
CA VAL A 70 -24.08 -8.08 -26.19
C VAL A 70 -24.45 -9.23 -27.10
N ASN A 71 -24.16 -9.06 -28.39
CA ASN A 71 -24.22 -10.12 -29.36
C ASN A 71 -23.13 -11.12 -28.96
N LYS A 72 -23.54 -12.27 -28.44
CA LYS A 72 -22.69 -13.42 -28.10
C LYS A 72 -22.07 -14.09 -29.35
N ASN A 73 -21.79 -13.33 -30.39
CA ASN A 73 -21.16 -13.79 -31.61
C ASN A 73 -19.73 -13.25 -31.65
N PHE A 74 -18.90 -13.68 -30.69
CA PHE A 74 -17.47 -13.78 -30.97
C PHE A 74 -17.34 -14.89 -32.02
N MET A 75 -17.20 -14.46 -33.27
CA MET A 75 -17.00 -15.23 -34.49
C MET A 75 -16.90 -16.74 -34.30
N THR A 76 -18.05 -17.39 -34.46
CA THR A 76 -18.12 -18.70 -35.11
C THR A 76 -17.63 -18.53 -36.55
N ASN A 77 -16.32 -18.63 -36.77
CA ASN A 77 -15.69 -18.97 -38.06
C ASN A 77 -14.20 -19.25 -37.85
N THR A 78 -13.91 -20.22 -37.00
CA THR A 78 -12.77 -21.09 -37.22
C THR A 78 -13.39 -22.47 -37.33
N VAL A 79 -13.13 -23.14 -38.46
CA VAL A 79 -13.49 -24.53 -38.76
C VAL A 79 -13.80 -25.27 -37.47
N ALA A 80 -15.08 -25.59 -37.22
CA ALA A 80 -15.46 -26.56 -36.21
C ALA A 80 -14.92 -27.91 -36.71
N LYS A 81 -13.60 -28.08 -36.57
CA LYS A 81 -12.97 -29.37 -36.63
C LYS A 81 -13.68 -30.12 -35.52
N LYS A 82 -14.47 -31.14 -35.88
CA LYS A 82 -14.78 -32.23 -34.96
C LYS A 82 -13.43 -32.74 -34.48
N VAL A 83 -12.91 -32.14 -33.42
CA VAL A 83 -11.88 -32.77 -32.62
C VAL A 83 -12.65 -33.88 -31.95
N GLY A 84 -12.28 -35.12 -32.27
CA GLY A 84 -12.83 -36.28 -31.58
C GLY A 84 -12.69 -36.07 -30.08
N MET A 85 -13.51 -36.77 -29.29
CA MET A 85 -13.50 -36.75 -27.82
C MET A 85 -12.15 -37.25 -27.22
N ASP A 86 -11.09 -37.33 -28.03
CA ASP A 86 -9.85 -38.02 -27.75
C ASP A 86 -8.64 -37.04 -27.69
N ASP A 87 -8.82 -35.76 -28.06
CA ASP A 87 -7.75 -34.72 -28.06
C ASP A 87 -8.15 -33.40 -27.34
N LEU A 88 -8.95 -33.48 -26.27
CA LEU A 88 -9.17 -32.32 -25.40
C LEU A 88 -7.93 -32.09 -24.53
N GLU A 89 -6.97 -31.32 -25.06
CA GLU A 89 -5.95 -30.64 -24.24
C GLU A 89 -6.65 -30.07 -23.00
N PRO A 90 -6.31 -30.51 -21.78
CA PRO A 90 -7.04 -30.14 -20.58
C PRO A 90 -7.03 -28.62 -20.46
N PHE A 91 -8.21 -28.02 -20.29
CA PHE A 91 -8.34 -26.58 -20.00
C PHE A 91 -7.60 -26.26 -18.71
N ASN A 92 -6.34 -25.91 -18.85
CA ASN A 92 -5.40 -25.75 -17.76
C ASN A 92 -4.93 -24.29 -17.72
N CYS A 93 -4.30 -23.88 -16.63
CA CYS A 93 -3.98 -22.47 -16.48
C CYS A 93 -2.81 -22.04 -17.38
N SER A 94 -2.01 -22.98 -17.92
CA SER A 94 -0.97 -22.65 -18.90
C SER A 94 -1.57 -22.16 -20.22
N THR A 95 -2.66 -22.76 -20.68
CA THR A 95 -3.35 -22.34 -21.91
C THR A 95 -4.35 -21.21 -21.67
N ARG A 96 -4.90 -21.11 -20.45
CA ARG A 96 -5.83 -20.03 -20.05
C ARG A 96 -5.48 -19.47 -18.66
N PRO A 97 -4.48 -18.58 -18.54
CA PRO A 97 -4.03 -18.07 -17.23
C PRO A 97 -5.10 -17.37 -16.39
N LEU A 98 -6.10 -16.77 -17.05
CA LEU A 98 -7.18 -16.03 -16.40
C LEU A 98 -8.08 -16.89 -15.51
N ILE A 99 -8.07 -18.22 -15.66
CA ILE A 99 -8.87 -19.11 -14.81
C ILE A 99 -8.46 -19.05 -13.33
N CYS A 100 -7.20 -18.66 -13.05
CA CYS A 100 -6.71 -18.53 -11.68
C CYS A 100 -7.13 -17.22 -11.02
N ASN A 101 -7.43 -16.19 -11.82
CA ASN A 101 -7.62 -14.84 -11.30
C ASN A 101 -9.03 -14.60 -10.75
N ALA A 102 -10.01 -15.45 -11.08
CA ALA A 102 -11.41 -15.34 -10.66
C ALA A 102 -12.05 -13.94 -10.86
N GLY A 103 -11.50 -13.12 -11.77
CA GLY A 103 -11.95 -11.74 -12.03
C GLY A 103 -11.42 -10.69 -11.05
N GLU A 104 -10.54 -11.05 -10.12
CA GLU A 104 -9.96 -10.11 -9.15
C GLU A 104 -8.79 -9.33 -9.75
N ILE A 105 -8.71 -8.03 -9.45
CA ILE A 105 -7.58 -7.16 -9.82
C ILE A 105 -7.16 -6.38 -8.56
N PRO A 106 -5.92 -6.53 -8.06
CA PRO A 106 -4.91 -7.50 -8.50
C PRO A 106 -5.30 -8.95 -8.13
N PRO A 107 -4.96 -9.95 -8.97
CA PRO A 107 -5.45 -11.33 -8.80
C PRO A 107 -4.77 -12.03 -7.62
N ARG A 108 -5.54 -12.59 -6.68
CA ARG A 108 -4.96 -13.33 -5.53
C ARG A 108 -4.12 -14.53 -5.98
N SER A 109 -4.67 -15.33 -6.90
CA SER A 109 -3.99 -16.49 -7.45
C SER A 109 -3.54 -16.27 -8.89
N VAL A 110 -2.39 -16.82 -9.25
CA VAL A 110 -1.85 -16.80 -10.63
C VAL A 110 -1.46 -18.20 -11.08
N CYS A 111 -1.27 -18.40 -12.38
CA CYS A 111 -0.76 -19.66 -12.89
C CYS A 111 0.75 -19.79 -12.67
N CYS A 112 1.18 -20.75 -11.85
CA CYS A 112 2.57 -21.15 -11.68
C CYS A 112 2.73 -22.60 -12.15
N ARG A 113 3.48 -22.84 -13.24
CA ARG A 113 3.77 -24.18 -13.79
C ARG A 113 2.51 -25.06 -13.92
N ASN A 114 1.49 -24.54 -14.59
CA ASN A 114 0.20 -25.20 -14.80
C ASN A 114 -0.65 -25.44 -13.54
N LYS A 115 -0.35 -24.77 -12.42
CA LYS A 115 -1.15 -24.80 -11.20
C LYS A 115 -1.55 -23.39 -10.79
N CYS A 116 -2.80 -23.17 -10.42
CA CYS A 116 -3.20 -21.93 -9.77
C CYS A 116 -2.64 -21.87 -8.35
N VAL A 117 -1.92 -20.81 -8.03
CA VAL A 117 -1.22 -20.64 -6.75
C VAL A 117 -1.58 -19.28 -6.16
N ASP A 118 -1.94 -19.25 -4.87
CA ASP A 118 -2.28 -18.03 -4.13
C ASP A 118 -1.00 -17.29 -3.70
N LEU A 119 -0.74 -16.15 -4.34
CA LEU A 119 0.43 -15.32 -4.03
C LEU A 119 0.29 -14.55 -2.71
N THR A 120 -0.88 -14.55 -2.09
CA THR A 120 -1.17 -13.73 -0.90
C THR A 120 -0.98 -14.47 0.41
N SER A 121 -0.94 -15.81 0.38
CA SER A 121 -0.91 -16.66 1.57
C SER A 121 0.06 -17.86 1.46
N ASP A 122 0.47 -18.26 0.25
CA ASP A 122 1.43 -19.36 0.07
C ASP A 122 2.86 -18.91 0.40
N SER A 123 3.42 -19.46 1.47
CA SER A 123 4.79 -19.18 1.91
C SER A 123 5.88 -19.62 0.94
N TYR A 124 5.59 -20.43 -0.08
CA TYR A 124 6.56 -20.83 -1.12
C TYR A 124 6.42 -20.02 -2.41
N ASN A 125 5.39 -19.17 -2.52
CA ASN A 125 5.06 -18.41 -3.72
C ASN A 125 4.59 -17.00 -3.36
N CYS A 126 5.17 -16.39 -2.33
CA CYS A 126 4.65 -15.15 -1.76
C CYS A 126 4.92 -13.97 -2.69
N GLY A 127 3.86 -13.38 -3.23
CA GLY A 127 3.93 -12.26 -4.18
C GLY A 127 4.38 -12.62 -5.59
N PHE A 128 5.14 -13.71 -5.77
CA PHE A 128 5.56 -14.23 -7.06
C PHE A 128 5.78 -15.75 -7.01
N CYS A 129 5.59 -16.44 -8.14
CA CYS A 129 5.83 -17.88 -8.23
C CYS A 129 7.29 -18.23 -7.82
N GLY A 130 7.45 -19.17 -6.90
CA GLY A 130 8.75 -19.64 -6.40
C GLY A 130 9.44 -18.72 -5.39
N LEU A 131 8.83 -17.58 -5.03
CA LEU A 131 9.37 -16.70 -3.99
C LEU A 131 8.98 -17.25 -2.61
N ALA A 132 9.85 -18.07 -2.04
CA ALA A 132 9.66 -18.61 -0.71
C ALA A 132 10.01 -17.58 0.37
N CYS A 133 9.18 -17.51 1.42
CA CYS A 133 9.47 -16.70 2.58
C CYS A 133 10.65 -17.28 3.38
N PRO A 134 11.56 -16.41 3.88
CA PRO A 134 12.61 -16.82 4.81
C PRO A 134 12.06 -17.47 6.08
N PHE A 135 12.92 -18.19 6.80
CA PHE A 135 12.55 -18.88 8.04
C PHE A 135 11.84 -17.95 9.04
N ASN A 136 10.76 -18.45 9.65
CA ASN A 136 9.87 -17.71 10.58
C ASN A 136 9.11 -16.50 10.00
N LEU A 137 9.07 -16.34 8.67
CA LEU A 137 8.20 -15.37 8.02
C LEU A 137 7.00 -16.09 7.39
N GLN A 138 5.85 -15.46 7.44
CA GLN A 138 4.62 -15.93 6.83
C GLN A 138 4.28 -15.04 5.63
N CYS A 139 3.72 -15.62 4.56
CA CYS A 139 3.18 -14.82 3.48
C CYS A 139 1.89 -14.12 3.92
N CYS A 140 1.92 -12.80 3.97
CA CYS A 140 0.77 -11.95 4.26
C CYS A 140 0.63 -10.91 3.16
N ASN A 141 -0.44 -11.02 2.37
CA ASN A 141 -0.76 -10.06 1.30
C ASN A 141 0.43 -9.81 0.37
N ARG A 142 1.06 -10.89 -0.12
CA ARG A 142 2.20 -10.89 -1.06
C ARG A 142 3.53 -10.47 -0.46
N LEU A 143 3.60 -10.28 0.85
CA LEU A 143 4.83 -9.93 1.55
C LEU A 143 5.14 -10.97 2.61
N CYS A 144 6.41 -11.32 2.72
CA CYS A 144 6.89 -12.14 3.82
C CYS A 144 6.98 -11.27 5.08
N VAL A 145 6.15 -11.58 6.07
CA VAL A 145 6.02 -10.80 7.30
C VAL A 145 6.38 -11.67 8.49
N ASN A 146 7.14 -11.10 9.43
CA ASN A 146 7.35 -11.72 10.74
C ASN A 146 6.14 -11.43 11.63
N THR A 147 5.24 -12.41 11.75
CA THR A 147 4.01 -12.29 12.53
C THR A 147 4.27 -12.25 14.04
N ASN A 148 5.49 -12.53 14.51
CA ASN A 148 5.82 -12.45 15.93
C ASN A 148 5.97 -11.01 16.43
N PHE A 149 6.29 -10.07 15.54
CA PHE A 149 6.60 -8.68 15.90
C PHE A 149 5.90 -7.64 15.03
N SER A 150 5.19 -8.07 13.97
CA SER A 150 4.46 -7.14 13.11
C SER A 150 3.27 -6.53 13.84
N PRO A 151 3.19 -5.20 13.99
CA PRO A 151 2.04 -4.55 14.63
C PRO A 151 0.73 -4.72 13.83
N PHE A 152 0.85 -5.00 12.52
CA PHE A 152 -0.29 -5.16 11.61
C PHE A 152 -0.61 -6.63 11.25
N ASN A 153 0.20 -7.58 11.71
CA ASN A 153 0.05 -9.01 11.41
C ASN A 153 0.42 -9.89 12.62
N CYS A 154 -0.03 -9.51 13.81
CA CYS A 154 0.40 -10.14 15.05
C CYS A 154 -0.19 -11.55 15.23
N GLY A 155 0.65 -12.58 15.09
CA GLY A 155 0.27 -14.00 15.14
C GLY A 155 -0.49 -14.50 13.91
N ALA A 156 -1.06 -13.62 13.10
CA ALA A 156 -1.74 -13.95 11.84
C ALA A 156 -1.79 -12.73 10.91
N CYS A 157 -1.93 -12.96 9.61
CA CYS A 157 -2.06 -11.89 8.62
C CYS A 157 -3.28 -10.98 8.91
N GLY A 158 -3.08 -9.67 8.84
CA GLY A 158 -4.12 -8.66 9.08
C GLY A 158 -4.53 -8.49 10.56
N ARG A 159 -3.95 -9.25 11.49
CA ARG A 159 -4.26 -9.12 12.91
C ARG A 159 -3.52 -7.92 13.50
N VAL A 160 -4.26 -6.86 13.81
CA VAL A 160 -3.72 -5.66 14.46
C VAL A 160 -3.92 -5.76 15.97
N CYS A 161 -2.92 -5.36 16.75
CA CYS A 161 -3.08 -5.29 18.20
C CYS A 161 -3.97 -4.11 18.64
N PRO A 162 -4.74 -4.26 19.74
CA PRO A 162 -5.47 -3.14 20.33
C PRO A 162 -4.55 -1.96 20.67
N ILE A 163 -5.13 -0.77 20.73
CA ILE A 163 -4.42 0.47 21.09
C ILE A 163 -3.69 0.27 22.43
N GLY A 164 -2.44 0.72 22.49
CA GLY A 164 -1.59 0.60 23.68
C GLY A 164 -0.93 -0.77 23.88
N ARG A 165 -1.05 -1.68 22.91
CA ARG A 165 -0.37 -2.98 22.90
C ARG A 165 0.58 -3.08 21.72
N PHE A 166 1.64 -3.86 21.90
CA PHE A 166 2.58 -4.20 20.83
C PHE A 166 2.57 -5.70 20.57
N CYS A 167 3.01 -6.08 19.38
CA CYS A 167 3.14 -7.49 19.03
C CYS A 167 4.43 -8.07 19.59
N PHE A 168 4.32 -9.15 20.36
CA PHE A 168 5.45 -9.88 20.90
C PHE A 168 5.18 -11.38 20.86
N LEU A 169 6.07 -12.14 20.21
CA LEU A 169 5.94 -13.60 20.04
C LEU A 169 4.56 -14.02 19.50
N GLY A 170 3.97 -13.20 18.63
CA GLY A 170 2.69 -13.49 17.97
C GLY A 170 1.45 -13.17 18.83
N ALA A 171 1.65 -12.55 19.98
CA ALA A 171 0.58 -12.12 20.88
C ALA A 171 0.65 -10.63 21.18
N CYS A 172 -0.51 -10.02 21.46
CA CYS A 172 -0.61 -8.62 21.83
C CYS A 172 -0.31 -8.43 23.32
N ALA A 173 0.91 -7.99 23.62
CA ALA A 173 1.38 -7.75 24.97
C ALA A 173 1.14 -6.30 25.39
N LEU A 174 0.96 -6.09 26.70
CA LEU A 174 1.04 -4.76 27.31
C LEU A 174 2.51 -4.36 27.38
N GLY A 175 2.84 -3.15 26.96
CA GLY A 175 4.07 -2.53 27.44
C GLY A 175 4.45 -1.24 26.75
N ASN A 176 5.28 -0.50 27.48
CA ASN A 176 5.91 0.73 27.06
C ASN A 176 7.22 0.38 26.34
N PRO A 177 7.58 1.06 25.24
CA PRO A 177 8.82 0.82 24.48
C PRO A 177 10.12 1.14 25.24
N SER A 178 10.05 1.41 26.55
CA SER A 178 11.16 1.80 27.42
C SER A 178 11.61 0.74 28.44
N GLN A 179 11.13 -0.51 28.37
CA GLN A 179 11.55 -1.58 29.31
C GLN A 179 12.08 -2.87 28.68
N THR A 180 12.69 -2.81 27.50
CA THR A 180 13.47 -3.94 26.96
C THR A 180 14.97 -3.82 27.24
N SER A 181 15.34 -3.26 28.39
CA SER A 181 16.70 -3.36 28.92
C SER A 181 16.66 -3.98 30.32
N LEU A 182 17.30 -5.14 30.45
CA LEU A 182 17.72 -5.81 31.69
C LEU A 182 16.65 -6.51 32.55
N ASN A 183 16.19 -7.67 32.06
CA ASN A 183 16.09 -8.85 32.92
C ASN A 183 17.10 -9.89 32.43
N HIS A 184 18.38 -9.54 32.50
CA HIS A 184 19.43 -10.54 32.55
C HIS A 184 19.47 -11.02 34.01
N PRO A 185 19.43 -12.33 34.31
CA PRO A 185 19.71 -12.81 35.65
C PRO A 185 21.10 -12.30 36.05
N SER A 186 21.18 -11.62 37.18
CA SER A 186 22.42 -11.12 37.77
C SER A 186 23.41 -12.27 37.90
N ILE A 187 24.50 -12.23 37.13
CA ILE A 187 25.68 -13.04 37.41
C ILE A 187 26.32 -12.43 38.67
N PRO A 188 26.46 -13.18 39.78
CA PRO A 188 27.15 -12.68 40.96
C PRO A 188 28.63 -12.50 40.61
N LYS A 189 29.17 -11.31 40.84
CA LYS A 189 30.62 -11.08 40.77
C LYS A 189 31.24 -11.53 42.09
N GLU A 190 32.09 -12.55 42.00
CA GLU A 190 33.18 -12.78 42.97
C GLU A 190 34.26 -11.71 42.81
#